data_AF-A0A920W2L4-F1
#
_entry.id   AF-A0A920W2L4-F1
#
_cell.length_a   1.000
_cell.length_b   1.000
_cell.length_c   1.000
_cell.angle_alpha   90.00
_cell.angle_beta   90.00
_cell.angle_gamma   90.00
#
_symmetry.space_group_name_H-M   'P 1'
#
loop_
_entity.id
_entity.type
_entity.pdbx_description
1 polymer ?
#
loop_
_entity_poly.entity_id
_entity_poly.type
_entity_poly.pdbx_seq_one_letter_code
_entity_poly.pdbx_strand_id
1 'polypeptide(L)'
;MKDLTEEEVSRIRSIIDKEYEVEGDLRRNVTRDIKRLMDISSYRGLRHRRGLPVHGQRTILMLEQEKAQRKQWVLVLKNKDLEKFN
;
A
#
# COMPACT_ATOMS: atom_id res chain seq x y z
N MET A 1 -19.83 -17.05 11.79
CA MET A 1 -19.57 -16.38 10.50
C MET A 1 -19.87 -17.37 9.37
N LYS A 2 -21.14 -17.74 9.18
CA LYS A 2 -21.60 -18.67 8.13
C LYS A 2 -23.13 -18.63 7.96
N ASP A 3 -23.71 -17.44 7.91
CA ASP A 3 -25.18 -17.25 7.88
C ASP A 3 -25.71 -16.90 6.48
N LEU A 4 -24.90 -17.13 5.44
CA LEU A 4 -25.27 -16.92 4.04
C LEU A 4 -25.50 -18.27 3.36
N THR A 5 -26.59 -18.36 2.61
CA THR A 5 -26.83 -19.49 1.72
C THR A 5 -25.90 -19.44 0.49
N GLU A 6 -25.60 -20.59 -0.12
CA GLU A 6 -24.70 -20.64 -1.29
C GLU A 6 -25.23 -19.80 -2.48
N GLU A 7 -26.55 -19.67 -2.60
CA GLU A 7 -27.22 -18.83 -3.60
C GLU A 7 -26.93 -17.34 -3.39
N GLU A 8 -26.98 -16.88 -2.14
CA GLU A 8 -26.66 -15.50 -1.79
C GLU A 8 -25.18 -15.19 -2.04
N VAL A 9 -24.28 -16.13 -1.71
CA VAL A 9 -22.84 -16.01 -1.99
C VAL A 9 -22.58 -15.92 -3.50
N SER A 10 -23.25 -16.76 -4.29
CA SER A 10 -23.15 -16.74 -5.76
C SER A 10 -23.65 -15.41 -6.33
N ARG A 11 -24.76 -14.88 -5.80
CA ARG A 11 -25.32 -13.59 -6.21
C ARG A 11 -24.35 -12.43 -5.91
N ILE A 12 -23.76 -12.42 -4.72
CA ILE A 12 -22.77 -11.40 -4.33
C ILE A 12 -21.53 -11.47 -5.24
N ARG A 13 -20.99 -12.67 -5.50
CA ARG A 13 -19.86 -12.84 -6.43
C ARG A 13 -20.18 -12.33 -7.83
N SER A 14 -21.36 -12.66 -8.36
CA SER A 14 -21.76 -12.18 -9.70
C SER A 14 -21.89 -10.66 -9.78
N ILE A 15 -22.28 -9.97 -8.71
CA ILE A 15 -22.36 -8.51 -8.69
C ILE A 15 -20.94 -7.92 -8.63
N ILE A 16 -20.08 -8.47 -7.78
CA ILE A 16 -18.69 -8.05 -7.61
C ILE A 16 -17.94 -8.15 -8.94
N ASP A 17 -18.02 -9.29 -9.63
CA ASP A 17 -17.29 -9.53 -10.88
C ASP A 17 -17.80 -8.66 -12.04
N LYS A 18 -19.07 -8.25 -12.02
CA LYS A 18 -19.68 -7.46 -13.11
C LYS A 18 -19.50 -5.96 -12.93
N GLU A 19 -19.65 -5.47 -11.70
CA GLU A 19 -19.75 -4.03 -11.43
C GLU A 19 -18.45 -3.41 -10.94
N TYR A 20 -17.51 -4.22 -10.44
CA TYR A 20 -16.30 -3.72 -9.79
C TYR A 20 -15.04 -4.31 -10.40
N GLU A 21 -14.05 -3.45 -10.62
CA GLU A 21 -12.68 -3.90 -10.86
C GLU A 21 -12.06 -4.29 -9.51
N VAL A 22 -11.80 -5.59 -9.33
CA VAL A 22 -11.26 -6.10 -8.08
C VAL A 22 -9.82 -6.56 -8.25
N GLU A 23 -9.08 -6.48 -7.15
CA GLU A 23 -7.73 -7.05 -6.98
C GLU A 23 -6.77 -6.81 -8.15
N GLY A 24 -6.60 -7.81 -9.02
CA GLY A 24 -5.58 -7.84 -10.05
C GLY A 24 -5.78 -6.76 -11.11
N ASP A 25 -7.01 -6.50 -11.53
CA ASP A 25 -7.31 -5.46 -12.53
C ASP A 25 -7.15 -4.06 -11.92
N LEU A 26 -7.69 -3.85 -10.72
CA LEU A 26 -7.55 -2.59 -10.00
C LEU A 26 -6.08 -2.25 -9.71
N ARG A 27 -5.27 -3.22 -9.27
CA ARG A 27 -3.83 -3.03 -9.04
C ARG A 27 -3.09 -2.66 -10.33
N ARG A 28 -3.42 -3.30 -11.45
CA ARG A 28 -2.84 -3.00 -12.76
C ARG A 28 -3.22 -1.58 -13.20
N ASN A 29 -4.48 -1.18 -13.02
CA ASN A 29 -4.98 0.14 -13.40
C ASN A 29 -4.33 1.24 -12.56
N VAL A 30 -4.27 1.09 -11.23
CA VAL A 30 -3.57 2.04 -10.35
C VAL A 30 -2.09 2.17 -10.73
N THR A 31 -1.41 1.05 -11.01
CA THR A 31 0.00 1.06 -11.42
C THR A 31 0.19 1.81 -12.75
N ARG A 32 -0.73 1.59 -13.70
CA ARG A 32 -0.74 2.28 -15.00
C ARG A 32 -0.92 3.79 -14.84
N ASP A 33 -1.84 4.20 -13.96
CA ASP A 33 -2.10 5.61 -13.68
C ASP A 33 -0.89 6.30 -13.04
N ILE A 34 -0.23 5.65 -12.07
CA ILE A 34 0.99 6.16 -11.45
C ILE A 34 2.10 6.28 -12.50
N LYS A 35 2.26 5.27 -13.36
CA LYS A 35 3.26 5.30 -14.44
C LYS A 35 3.01 6.44 -15.42
N ARG A 36 1.75 6.63 -15.84
CA ARG A 36 1.35 7.78 -16.67
C ARG A 36 1.72 9.12 -16.03
N LEU A 37 1.46 9.29 -14.73
CA LEU A 37 1.82 10.51 -14.01
C LEU A 37 3.33 10.76 -13.96
N MET A 38 4.13 9.68 -13.85
CA MET A 38 5.59 9.73 -13.89
C MET A 38 6.13 10.07 -15.28
N ASP A 39 5.54 9.51 -16.35
CA ASP A 39 5.97 9.73 -17.73
C ASP A 39 5.73 11.18 -18.16
N ILE A 40 4.58 11.75 -17.77
CA ILE A 40 4.23 13.17 -18.01
C ILE A 40 5.08 14.13 -17.16
N SER A 41 5.85 13.63 -16.18
CA SER A 41 6.66 14.45 -15.27
C SER A 41 5.87 15.50 -14.47
N SER A 42 4.61 15.20 -14.18
CA SER A 42 3.75 16.02 -13.31
C SER A 42 4.32 16.10 -11.88
N TYR A 43 3.93 17.11 -11.09
CA TYR A 43 4.36 17.22 -9.68
C TYR A 43 4.08 15.92 -8.91
N ARG A 44 2.88 15.35 -9.06
CA ARG A 44 2.51 14.07 -8.43
C ARG A 44 3.42 12.93 -8.89
N GLY A 45 3.73 12.84 -10.19
CA GLY A 45 4.66 11.86 -10.73
C GLY A 45 6.07 11.96 -10.17
N LEU A 46 6.61 13.18 -10.05
CA LEU A 46 7.93 13.42 -9.44
C LEU A 46 7.96 13.01 -7.97
N ARG A 47 6.87 13.25 -7.23
CA ARG A 47 6.72 12.82 -5.84
C ARG A 47 6.64 11.31 -5.72
N HIS A 48 5.85 10.64 -6.58
CA HIS A 48 5.80 9.18 -6.67
C HIS A 48 7.17 8.57 -6.99
N ARG A 49 7.93 9.13 -7.96
CA ARG A 49 9.28 8.68 -8.30
C ARG A 49 10.27 8.83 -7.15
N ARG A 50 10.14 9.90 -6.36
CA ARG A 50 10.99 10.18 -5.19
C ARG A 50 10.51 9.47 -3.91
N GLY A 51 9.41 8.72 -3.96
CA GLY A 51 8.81 8.10 -2.77
C GLY A 51 8.33 9.11 -1.72
N LEU A 52 8.00 10.34 -2.14
CA LEU A 52 7.56 11.40 -1.24
C LEU A 52 6.02 11.52 -1.24
N PRO A 53 5.42 11.98 -0.13
CA PRO A 53 3.99 12.25 -0.06
C PRO A 53 3.50 13.19 -1.15
N VAL A 54 2.32 12.87 -1.70
CA VAL A 54 1.73 13.54 -2.87
C VAL A 54 0.63 14.54 -2.49
N HIS A 55 -0.01 14.38 -1.33
CA HIS A 55 -1.16 15.19 -0.87
C HIS A 55 -0.76 16.40 0.00
N GLY A 56 0.39 17.02 -0.26
CA GLY A 56 0.82 18.24 0.45
C GLY A 56 1.26 18.04 1.91
N GLN A 57 1.51 16.80 2.32
CA GLN A 57 2.01 16.48 3.66
C GLN A 57 3.43 17.03 3.87
N ARG A 58 3.70 17.57 5.07
CA ARG A 58 5.02 18.11 5.45
C ARG A 58 6.04 16.98 5.60
N THR A 59 7.08 16.99 4.75
CA THR A 59 8.08 15.91 4.67
C THR A 59 9.12 15.94 5.79
N ILE A 60 9.43 17.10 6.37
CA ILE A 60 10.52 17.22 7.36
C ILE A 60 10.22 16.38 8.60
N LEU A 61 9.04 16.55 9.20
CA LEU A 61 8.67 15.84 10.44
C LEU A 61 8.32 14.37 10.20
N MET A 62 7.64 14.04 9.09
CA MET A 62 7.23 12.65 8.83
C MET A 62 8.39 11.74 8.40
N LEU A 63 9.37 12.24 7.62
CA LEU A 63 10.53 11.43 7.23
C LEU A 63 11.45 11.15 8.43
N GLU A 64 11.53 12.09 9.38
CA GLU A 64 12.25 11.91 10.64
C GLU A 64 11.62 10.79 11.47
N GLN A 65 10.29 10.81 11.61
CA GLN A 65 9.53 9.78 12.31
C GLN A 65 9.62 8.42 11.62
N GLU A 66 9.50 8.35 10.28
CA GLU A 66 9.62 7.08 9.55
C GLU A 66 11.04 6.49 9.69
N LYS A 67 12.09 7.33 9.58
CA LYS A 67 13.48 6.90 9.84
C LYS A 67 13.66 6.43 11.28
N ALA A 68 13.08 7.13 12.26
CA ALA A 68 13.14 6.72 13.66
C ALA A 68 12.42 5.39 13.89
N GLN A 69 11.24 5.19 13.30
CA GLN A 69 10.51 3.92 13.36
C GLN A 69 11.29 2.79 12.69
N ARG A 70 11.85 2.99 11.50
CA ARG A 70 12.71 1.99 10.84
C ARG A 70 13.93 1.63 11.70
N LYS A 71 14.60 2.62 12.32
CA LYS A 71 15.71 2.39 13.26
C LYS A 71 15.27 1.60 14.49
N GLN A 72 14.13 1.95 15.08
CA GLN A 72 13.54 1.24 16.23
C GLN A 72 13.26 -0.22 15.89
N TRP A 73 12.63 -0.49 14.73
CA TRP A 73 12.36 -1.85 14.26
C TRP A 73 13.64 -2.66 14.04
N VAL A 74 14.68 -2.07 13.42
CA VAL A 74 15.99 -2.73 13.26
C VAL A 74 16.62 -3.05 14.61
N LEU A 75 16.51 -2.15 15.59
CA LEU A 75 17.02 -2.38 16.95
C LEU A 75 16.31 -3.55 17.63
N VAL A 76 14.97 -3.59 17.53
CA VAL A 76 14.15 -4.68 18.07
C VAL A 76 14.52 -6.03 17.46
N LEU A 77 14.77 -6.07 16.14
CA LEU A 77 15.19 -7.30 15.47
C LEU A 77 16.58 -7.77 15.97
N LYS A 78 17.55 -6.86 16.07
CA LYS A 78 18.89 -7.18 16.61
C LYS A 78 18.83 -7.70 18.04
N ASN A 79 18.00 -7.11 18.90
CA ASN A 79 17.85 -7.56 20.29
C ASN A 79 17.20 -8.96 20.37
N LYS A 80 16.19 -9.24 19.54
CA LYS A 80 15.58 -10.58 19.44
C LYS A 80 16.54 -11.65 18.93
N ASP A 81 17.49 -11.29 18.08
CA ASP A 81 18.49 -12.23 17.59
C ASP A 81 19.56 -12.51 18.66
N LEU A 82 19.88 -11.54 19.54
CA LEU A 82 20.80 -11.73 20.67
C LEU A 82 20.22 -12.63 21.77
N GLU A 83 18.91 -12.57 22.01
CA GLU A 83 18.22 -13.44 22.99
C GLU A 83 18.18 -14.92 22.59
N LYS A 84 18.43 -15.25 21.30
CA LYS A 84 18.45 -16.64 20.81
C LYS A 84 19.80 -17.35 21.00
N PHE A 85 20.83 -16.64 21.46
CA PHE A 85 22.18 -17.17 21.70
C PHE A 85 22.53 -17.32 23.19
N ASN A 86 21.54 -17.22 24.08
CA ASN A 86 21.65 -17.57 25.51
C ASN A 86 20.84 -18.82 25.82
#